data_AF-A0A830BCF2-F1
#
_entry.id   AF-A0A830BCF2-F1
#
_cell.length_a   1.000
_cell.length_b   1.000
_cell.length_c   1.000
_cell.angle_alpha   90.00
_cell.angle_beta   90.00
_cell.angle_gamma   90.00
#
_symmetry.space_group_name_H-M   'P 1'
#
loop_
_entity.id
_entity.type
_entity.pdbx_description
1 polymer ?
#
loop_
_entity_poly.entity_id
_entity_poly.type
_entity_poly.pdbx_seq_one_letter_code
_entity_poly.pdbx_strand_id
1 'polypeptide(L)'
;MTVDECQNMIQRSLRSPYGEILREHLEKLGCCIGSNFIKVGHCKGATVGEYVKGQGIVVCSNRLQIQDEVTQVVIHELIHAYDECRAANLDWSDCAHHACSEVIYTLN
;
A
#
# COMPACT_ATOMS: atom_id res chain seq x y z
N MET A 1 16.64 -5.39 0.59
CA MET A 1 17.05 -4.98 -0.78
C MET A 1 17.52 -3.54 -0.80
N THR A 2 18.20 -3.08 -1.86
CA THR A 2 18.54 -1.65 -2.04
C THR A 2 17.29 -0.81 -2.29
N VAL A 3 17.41 0.52 -2.15
CA VAL A 3 16.31 1.46 -2.42
C VAL A 3 15.86 1.37 -3.88
N ASP A 4 16.80 1.35 -4.82
CA ASP A 4 16.51 1.32 -6.26
C ASP A 4 15.87 -0.01 -6.68
N GLU A 5 16.33 -1.14 -6.14
CA GLU A 5 15.68 -2.44 -6.35
C GLU A 5 14.24 -2.43 -5.85
N CYS A 6 14.01 -1.89 -4.65
CA CYS A 6 12.67 -1.78 -4.07
C CYS A 6 11.75 -0.89 -4.91
N GLN A 7 12.25 0.26 -5.37
CA GLN A 7 11.51 1.15 -6.27
C GLN A 7 11.11 0.43 -7.55
N ASN A 8 12.03 -0.32 -8.17
CA ASN A 8 11.73 -1.11 -9.36
C ASN A 8 10.67 -2.20 -9.10
N MET A 9 10.74 -2.88 -7.95
CA MET A 9 9.75 -3.88 -7.56
C MET A 9 8.37 -3.26 -7.32
N ILE A 10 8.30 -2.08 -6.68
CA ILE A 10 7.05 -1.31 -6.52
C ILE A 10 6.44 -0.99 -7.89
N GLN A 11 7.24 -0.51 -8.84
CA GLN A 11 6.74 -0.20 -10.18
C GLN A 11 6.17 -1.43 -10.90
N ARG A 12 6.76 -2.61 -10.68
CA ARG A 12 6.23 -3.88 -11.20
C ARG A 12 4.93 -4.27 -10.51
N SER A 13 4.82 -4.08 -9.18
CA SER A 13 3.60 -4.35 -8.42
C SER A 13 2.43 -3.49 -8.87
N LEU A 14 2.68 -2.22 -9.22
CA LEU A 14 1.66 -1.31 -9.77
C LEU A 14 1.18 -1.66 -11.18
N ARG A 15 1.92 -2.52 -11.90
CA ARG A 15 1.55 -3.08 -13.21
C ARG A 15 0.99 -4.50 -13.10
N SER A 16 0.82 -5.02 -11.88
CA SER A 16 0.11 -6.28 -11.68
C SER A 16 -1.40 -6.06 -11.87
N PRO A 17 -2.19 -7.11 -12.19
CA PRO A 17 -3.63 -6.97 -12.38
C PRO A 17 -4.34 -6.27 -11.21
N TYR A 18 -3.99 -6.62 -9.96
CA TYR A 18 -4.56 -5.98 -8.77
C TYR A 18 -4.10 -4.54 -8.60
N GLY A 19 -2.83 -4.24 -8.93
CA GLY A 19 -2.30 -2.88 -8.87
C GLY A 19 -2.99 -1.94 -9.85
N GLU A 20 -3.27 -2.43 -11.07
CA GLU A 20 -4.00 -1.66 -12.08
C GLU A 20 -5.45 -1.41 -11.68
N ILE A 21 -6.17 -2.45 -11.22
CA ILE A 21 -7.58 -2.32 -10.78
C ILE A 21 -7.72 -1.32 -9.62
N LEU A 22 -6.86 -1.41 -8.60
CA LEU A 22 -6.92 -0.52 -7.44
C LEU A 22 -6.65 0.93 -7.83
N ARG A 23 -5.66 1.16 -8.71
CA ARG A 23 -5.36 2.49 -9.23
C ARG A 23 -6.52 3.06 -10.03
N GLU A 24 -7.14 2.26 -10.91
CA GLU A 24 -8.31 2.69 -11.68
C GLU A 24 -9.49 3.07 -10.77
N HIS A 25 -9.74 2.28 -9.72
CA HIS A 25 -10.79 2.59 -8.75
C HIS A 25 -10.51 3.86 -7.96
N LEU A 26 -9.26 4.06 -7.52
CA LEU A 26 -8.82 5.27 -6.84
C LEU A 26 -8.96 6.51 -7.74
N GLU A 27 -8.58 6.41 -9.02
CA GLU A 27 -8.77 7.47 -10.02
C GLU A 27 -10.25 7.79 -10.23
N LYS A 28 -11.13 6.77 -10.33
CA LYS A 28 -12.59 6.97 -10.46
C LYS A 28 -13.21 7.68 -9.25
N LEU A 29 -12.65 7.50 -8.06
CA LEU A 29 -13.07 8.19 -6.84
C LEU A 29 -12.43 9.58 -6.67
N GLY A 30 -11.53 9.99 -7.58
CA GLY A 30 -10.81 11.26 -7.50
C GLY A 30 -9.60 11.28 -6.57
N CYS A 31 -9.16 10.11 -6.07
CA CYS A 31 -7.99 9.95 -5.21
C CYS A 31 -6.78 9.49 -6.01
N CYS A 32 -6.28 10.36 -6.90
CA CYS A 32 -5.17 10.01 -7.77
C CYS A 32 -3.89 9.68 -6.99
N ILE A 33 -3.26 8.56 -7.34
CA ILE A 33 -1.94 8.17 -6.83
C ILE A 33 -0.87 8.88 -7.67
N GLY A 34 -0.27 9.92 -7.09
CA GLY A 34 0.85 10.64 -7.71
C GLY A 34 2.19 9.90 -7.60
N SER A 35 3.20 10.41 -8.29
CA SER A 35 4.57 9.84 -8.34
C SER A 35 5.27 9.73 -6.97
N ASN A 36 4.82 10.50 -5.98
CA ASN A 36 5.37 10.52 -4.62
C ASN A 36 4.45 9.84 -3.59
N PHE A 37 3.36 9.21 -4.02
CA PHE A 37 2.40 8.58 -3.11
C PHE A 37 2.96 7.31 -2.47
N ILE A 38 3.83 6.58 -3.17
CA ILE A 38 4.51 5.40 -2.64
C ILE A 38 6.00 5.69 -2.55
N LYS A 39 6.57 5.55 -1.34
CA LYS A 39 7.98 5.83 -1.07
C LYS A 39 8.66 4.60 -0.49
N VAL A 40 9.96 4.50 -0.74
CA VAL A 40 10.81 3.51 -0.09
C VAL A 40 11.38 4.11 1.18
N GLY A 41 11.29 3.37 2.28
CA GLY A 41 11.81 3.75 3.59
C GLY A 41 12.67 2.67 4.22
N HIS A 42 13.38 3.06 5.28
CA HIS A 42 14.03 2.14 6.21
C HIS A 42 13.25 2.15 7.53
N CYS A 43 12.62 1.02 7.85
CA CYS A 43 11.71 0.93 8.98
C CYS A 43 12.36 0.23 10.17
N LYS A 44 12.03 0.71 11.37
CA LYS A 44 12.38 0.06 12.65
C LYS A 44 11.32 -0.99 12.99
N GLY A 45 11.66 -2.00 13.79
CA GLY A 45 10.71 -3.07 14.15
C GLY A 45 10.25 -3.92 12.96
N ALA A 46 9.27 -4.80 13.15
CA ALA A 46 8.91 -5.81 12.14
C ALA A 46 8.04 -5.31 10.97
N THR A 47 7.70 -4.01 10.92
CA THR A 47 6.82 -3.42 9.89
C THR A 47 7.44 -3.52 8.49
N VAL A 48 6.69 -4.05 7.54
CA VAL A 48 7.12 -4.24 6.13
C VAL A 48 6.62 -3.13 5.19
N GLY A 49 5.57 -2.42 5.59
CA GLY A 49 5.01 -1.25 4.93
C GLY A 49 3.95 -0.59 5.81
N GLU A 50 3.51 0.61 5.42
CA GLU A 50 2.47 1.35 6.13
C GLU A 50 1.81 2.40 5.21
N TYR A 51 0.49 2.45 5.21
CA TYR A 51 -0.31 3.56 4.71
C TYR A 51 -0.54 4.60 5.81
N VAL A 52 -0.21 5.86 5.51
CA VAL A 52 -0.42 6.98 6.41
C VAL A 52 -1.35 7.98 5.75
N LYS A 53 -2.49 8.24 6.40
CA LYS A 53 -3.50 9.20 5.96
C LYS A 53 -2.87 10.56 5.62
N GLY A 54 -3.13 11.03 4.40
CA GLY A 54 -2.61 12.30 3.86
C GLY A 54 -1.12 12.30 3.45
N GLN A 55 -0.36 11.22 3.72
CA GLN A 55 1.06 11.11 3.35
C GLN A 55 1.34 10.06 2.29
N GLY A 56 0.51 9.02 2.20
CA GLY A 56 0.65 7.92 1.26
C GLY A 56 1.27 6.67 1.89
N ILE A 57 1.96 5.88 1.08
CA ILE A 57 2.46 4.54 1.41
C ILE A 57 3.98 4.59 1.59
N VAL A 58 4.47 3.94 2.64
CA VAL A 58 5.90 3.65 2.85
C VAL A 58 6.11 2.15 2.71
N VAL A 59 7.07 1.75 1.88
CA VAL A 59 7.51 0.34 1.72
C VAL A 59 8.91 0.19 2.29
N CYS A 60 9.09 -0.76 3.21
CA CYS A 60 10.31 -0.90 3.99
C CYS A 60 11.34 -1.81 3.29
N SER A 61 12.24 -1.25 2.48
CA SER A 61 13.20 -2.04 1.67
C SER A 61 14.14 -2.91 2.51
N ASN A 62 14.38 -2.53 3.77
CA ASN A 62 15.20 -3.29 4.71
C ASN A 62 14.49 -4.52 5.32
N ARG A 63 13.20 -4.71 5.01
CA ARG A 63 12.36 -5.80 5.54
C ARG A 63 11.86 -6.77 4.48
N LEU A 64 12.11 -6.47 3.22
CA LEU A 64 11.66 -7.24 2.07
C LEU A 64 12.86 -7.72 1.26
N GLN A 65 12.71 -8.89 0.63
CA GLN A 65 13.76 -9.51 -0.17
C GLN A 65 13.32 -9.87 -1.58
N ILE A 66 12.03 -10.22 -1.80
CA ILE A 66 11.55 -10.70 -3.11
C ILE A 66 10.37 -9.90 -3.65
N GLN A 67 10.13 -10.02 -4.96
CA GLN A 67 9.08 -9.28 -5.68
C GLN A 67 7.67 -9.56 -5.15
N ASP A 68 7.40 -10.80 -4.73
CA ASP A 68 6.07 -11.19 -4.27
C ASP A 68 5.73 -10.51 -2.94
N GLU A 69 6.70 -10.41 -2.02
CA GLU A 69 6.53 -9.68 -0.76
C GLU A 69 6.26 -8.19 -1.02
N VAL A 70 7.04 -7.56 -1.92
CA VAL A 70 6.81 -6.14 -2.28
C VAL A 70 5.43 -5.97 -2.92
N THR A 71 5.00 -6.91 -3.75
CA THR A 71 3.67 -6.87 -4.37
C THR A 71 2.57 -6.98 -3.33
N GLN A 72 2.66 -7.92 -2.40
CA GLN A 72 1.68 -8.08 -1.34
C GLN A 72 1.57 -6.81 -0.48
N VAL A 73 2.71 -6.23 -0.06
CA VAL A 73 2.72 -4.97 0.71
C VAL A 73 2.10 -3.84 -0.11
N VAL A 74 2.52 -3.62 -1.36
CA VAL A 74 1.96 -2.54 -2.19
C VAL A 74 0.46 -2.70 -2.37
N ILE A 75 -0.03 -3.90 -2.67
CA ILE A 75 -1.47 -4.14 -2.84
C ILE A 75 -2.23 -3.92 -1.53
N HIS A 76 -1.71 -4.41 -0.41
CA HIS A 76 -2.31 -4.21 0.90
C HIS A 76 -2.46 -2.72 1.24
N GLU A 77 -1.38 -1.95 1.11
CA GLU A 77 -1.42 -0.52 1.46
C GLU A 77 -2.25 0.30 0.45
N LEU A 78 -2.38 -0.16 -0.80
CA LEU A 78 -3.32 0.42 -1.77
C LEU A 78 -4.78 0.16 -1.41
N ILE A 79 -5.10 -0.97 -0.78
CA ILE A 79 -6.44 -1.25 -0.26
C ILE A 79 -6.76 -0.27 0.87
N HIS A 80 -5.82 -0.02 1.79
CA HIS A 80 -5.99 1.01 2.83
C HIS A 80 -6.24 2.40 2.24
N ALA A 81 -5.49 2.77 1.21
CA ALA A 81 -5.73 4.02 0.48
C ALA A 81 -7.12 4.07 -0.18
N TYR A 82 -7.56 2.96 -0.77
CA TYR A 82 -8.89 2.82 -1.37
C TYR A 82 -10.01 2.90 -0.32
N ASP A 83 -9.83 2.26 0.83
CA ASP A 83 -10.77 2.28 1.95
C ASP A 83 -10.93 3.70 2.51
N GLU A 84 -9.83 4.42 2.75
CA GLU A 84 -9.88 5.84 3.13
C GLU A 84 -10.60 6.68 2.07
N CYS A 85 -10.27 6.47 0.79
CA CYS A 85 -10.84 7.26 -0.30
C CYS A 85 -12.35 7.06 -0.49
N ARG A 86 -12.84 5.81 -0.34
CA ARG A 86 -14.25 5.49 -0.52
C ARG A 86 -15.09 5.75 0.73
N ALA A 87 -14.49 5.68 1.91
CA ALA A 87 -15.22 5.71 3.17
C ALA A 87 -15.47 7.16 3.62
N ALA A 88 -16.74 7.48 3.88
CA ALA A 88 -17.09 8.74 4.52
C ALA A 88 -16.80 8.78 6.04
N ASN A 89 -16.46 7.63 6.68
CA ASN A 89 -16.38 7.49 8.15
C ASN A 89 -15.28 6.52 8.65
N LEU A 90 -14.16 6.33 7.95
CA LEU A 90 -13.05 5.52 8.51
C LEU A 90 -12.31 6.32 9.59
N ASP A 91 -12.27 5.78 10.81
CA ASP A 91 -11.49 6.34 11.91
C ASP A 91 -10.28 5.45 12.19
N TRP A 92 -9.10 5.87 11.73
CA TRP A 92 -7.83 5.16 11.93
C TRP A 92 -7.38 5.11 13.41
N SER A 93 -8.03 5.86 14.30
CA SER A 93 -7.80 5.78 15.75
C SER A 93 -8.70 4.76 16.45
N ASP A 94 -9.74 4.25 15.78
CA ASP A 94 -10.59 3.18 16.27
C ASP A 94 -10.00 1.81 15.91
N CYS A 95 -9.67 1.02 16.93
CA CYS A 95 -9.13 -0.33 16.76
C CYS A 95 -10.05 -1.26 15.95
N ALA A 96 -11.37 -1.09 16.02
CA ALA A 96 -12.31 -1.90 15.25
C ALA A 96 -12.24 -1.56 13.76
N HIS A 97 -12.20 -0.27 13.42
CA HIS A 97 -12.06 0.18 12.04
C HIS A 97 -10.71 -0.24 11.45
N HIS A 98 -9.63 -0.07 12.20
CA HIS A 98 -8.32 -0.53 11.79
C HIS A 98 -8.31 -2.05 11.55
N ALA A 99 -8.81 -2.85 12.50
CA ALA A 99 -8.89 -4.30 12.32
C ALA A 99 -9.75 -4.73 11.11
N CYS A 100 -10.81 -3.97 10.79
CA CYS A 100 -11.64 -4.23 9.61
C CYS A 100 -10.95 -3.87 8.29
N SER A 101 -10.07 -2.87 8.25
CA SER A 101 -9.27 -2.56 7.05
C SER A 101 -8.11 -3.54 6.85
N GLU A 102 -7.64 -4.19 7.91
CA GLU A 102 -6.59 -5.23 7.83
C GLU A 102 -7.08 -6.58 7.27
N VAL A 103 -8.38 -6.75 7.01
CA VAL A 103 -8.92 -8.01 6.45
C VAL A 103 -8.55 -8.13 4.97
N ILE A 104 -7.34 -8.63 4.70
CA ILE A 104 -6.92 -9.06 3.38
C ILE A 104 -7.48 -10.46 3.14
N TYR A 105 -8.32 -10.65 2.11
CA TYR A 105 -8.52 -11.98 1.54
C TYR A 105 -7.16 -12.43 0.99
N THR A 106 -6.47 -13.31 1.71
CA THR A 106 -5.32 -14.04 1.15
C THR A 106 -5.74 -14.66 -0.18
N LEU A 107 -5.12 -14.21 -1.27
CA LEU A 107 -5.21 -14.85 -2.56
C LEU A 107 -4.53 -16.22 -2.43
N ASN A 108 -5.33 -17.23 -2.10
CA ASN A 108 -4.98 -18.65 -2.29
C ASN A 108 -5.17 -19.03 -3.76
#